data_AF-A0A6L7WEX5-F1
#
_entry.id   AF-A0A6L7WEX5-F1
#
_cell.length_a   1.000
_cell.length_b   1.000
_cell.length_c   1.000
_cell.angle_alpha   90.00
_cell.angle_beta   90.00
_cell.angle_gamma   90.00
#
_symmetry.space_group_name_H-M   'P 1'
#
loop_
_entity.id
_entity.type
_entity.pdbx_description
1 polymer ?
#
loop_
_entity_poly.entity_id
_entity_poly.type
_entity_poly.pdbx_seq_one_letter_code
_entity_poly.pdbx_strand_id
1 'polypeptide(L)'
;MPGPLPRAKSNAWWNRGWPYRVFLLRELSAVAVAVYIVLLLLLVSQVREGRGAFNDHLDLLENPLFWIIHAVILGFAQLHTSTWFRAVPKSMRVKLGGRAVPPEAMIFGMYALWVGASLVVLAAFLVEW
;
A
#
# COMPACT_ATOMS: atom_id res chain seq x y z
N MET A 1 34.35 -37.88 -2.59
CA MET A 1 32.87 -37.92 -2.64
C MET A 1 32.40 -36.67 -3.37
N PRO A 2 31.54 -36.75 -4.40
CA PRO A 2 30.99 -35.55 -5.01
C PRO A 2 30.14 -34.80 -3.96
N GLY A 3 30.30 -33.49 -3.88
CA GLY A 3 29.53 -32.65 -2.95
C GLY A 3 28.02 -32.66 -3.26
N PRO A 4 27.18 -32.11 -2.36
CA PRO A 4 25.73 -32.10 -2.56
C PRO A 4 25.36 -31.40 -3.87
N LEU A 5 24.51 -32.06 -4.66
CA LEU A 5 24.06 -31.54 -5.96
C LEU A 5 23.23 -30.26 -5.77
N PRO A 6 23.40 -29.24 -6.63
CA PRO A 6 22.58 -28.03 -6.58
C PRO A 6 21.09 -28.36 -6.76
N ARG A 7 20.23 -27.78 -5.91
CA ARG A 7 18.78 -27.90 -6.10
C ARG A 7 18.33 -27.08 -7.30
N ALA A 8 17.49 -27.68 -8.15
CA ALA A 8 16.88 -26.99 -9.28
C ALA A 8 16.01 -25.82 -8.81
N LYS A 9 16.23 -24.63 -9.38
CA LYS A 9 15.39 -23.44 -9.17
C LYS A 9 14.19 -23.51 -10.12
N SER A 10 12.99 -23.31 -9.59
CA SER A 10 11.74 -23.29 -10.38
C SER A 10 11.21 -21.86 -10.45
N ASN A 11 10.71 -21.44 -11.62
CA ASN A 11 10.07 -20.14 -11.79
C ASN A 11 8.77 -19.99 -10.97
N ALA A 12 8.15 -21.11 -10.58
CA ALA A 12 6.96 -21.15 -9.72
C ALA A 12 7.29 -21.31 -8.22
N TRP A 13 8.52 -20.98 -7.80
CA TRP A 13 8.95 -21.10 -6.40
C TRP A 13 8.02 -20.36 -5.43
N TRP A 14 7.45 -19.24 -5.86
CA TRP A 14 6.58 -18.40 -5.06
C TRP A 14 5.26 -19.07 -4.68
N ASN A 15 4.83 -20.09 -5.44
CA ASN A 15 3.57 -20.79 -5.20
C ASN A 15 3.68 -21.92 -4.15
N ARG A 16 4.88 -22.16 -3.63
CA ARG A 16 5.17 -23.30 -2.72
C ARG A 16 4.55 -23.16 -1.33
N GLY A 17 4.14 -21.96 -0.92
CA GLY A 17 3.55 -21.75 0.40
C GLY A 17 3.07 -20.33 0.62
N TRP A 18 2.21 -20.17 1.63
CA TRP A 18 1.59 -18.89 1.98
C TRP A 18 2.59 -17.74 2.18
N PRO A 19 3.71 -17.90 2.93
CA PRO A 19 4.67 -16.81 3.12
C PRO A 19 5.29 -16.30 1.81
N TYR A 20 5.54 -17.20 0.84
CA TYR A 20 6.11 -16.82 -0.45
C TYR A 20 5.09 -16.09 -1.34
N ARG A 21 3.81 -16.50 -1.28
CA ARG A 21 2.73 -15.79 -1.97
C ARG A 21 2.52 -14.40 -1.40
N VAL A 22 2.47 -14.27 -0.07
CA VAL A 22 2.36 -12.96 0.61
C VAL A 22 3.56 -12.08 0.31
N PHE A 23 4.77 -12.64 0.29
CA PHE A 23 5.97 -11.92 -0.15
C PHE A 23 5.80 -11.38 -1.57
N LEU A 24 5.37 -12.22 -2.53
CA LEU A 24 5.19 -11.77 -3.92
C LEU A 24 4.09 -10.70 -4.03
N LEU A 25 2.96 -10.87 -3.35
CA LEU A 25 1.88 -9.89 -3.32
C LEU A 25 2.32 -8.56 -2.69
N ARG A 26 3.17 -8.61 -1.67
CA ARG A 26 3.79 -7.42 -1.08
C ARG A 26 4.64 -6.68 -2.12
N GLU A 27 5.50 -7.37 -2.86
CA GLU A 27 6.29 -6.71 -3.91
C GLU A 27 5.40 -6.16 -5.03
N LEU A 28 4.37 -6.91 -5.42
CA LEU A 28 3.41 -6.51 -6.44
C LEU A 28 2.60 -5.26 -6.05
N SER A 29 2.40 -5.00 -4.75
CA SER A 29 1.73 -3.79 -4.28
C SER A 29 2.37 -2.49 -4.78
N ALA A 30 3.68 -2.49 -5.09
CA ALA A 30 4.35 -1.34 -5.69
C ALA A 30 3.78 -0.97 -7.07
N VAL A 31 3.36 -1.96 -7.87
CA VAL A 31 2.71 -1.72 -9.16
C VAL A 31 1.34 -1.07 -8.96
N ALA A 32 0.56 -1.54 -7.98
CA ALA A 32 -0.73 -0.94 -7.65
C ALA A 32 -0.58 0.52 -7.21
N VAL A 33 0.42 0.82 -6.38
CA VAL A 33 0.75 2.20 -5.97
C VAL A 33 1.16 3.05 -7.17
N ALA A 34 2.02 2.53 -8.05
CA ALA A 34 2.45 3.25 -9.25
C ALA A 34 1.28 3.58 -10.20
N VAL A 35 0.38 2.62 -10.40
CA VAL A 35 -0.86 2.82 -11.18
C VAL A 35 -1.71 3.92 -10.54
N TYR A 36 -1.88 3.90 -9.21
CA TYR A 36 -2.66 4.93 -8.52
C TYR A 36 -2.04 6.33 -8.63
N ILE A 37 -0.71 6.43 -8.56
CA ILE A 37 0.00 7.70 -8.80
C ILE A 37 -0.30 8.22 -10.22
N VAL A 38 -0.28 7.36 -11.24
CA VAL A 38 -0.64 7.77 -12.60
C VAL A 38 -2.08 8.27 -12.69
N LEU A 39 -3.04 7.55 -12.07
CA LEU A 39 -4.44 7.98 -12.03
C LEU A 39 -4.60 9.37 -11.38
N LEU A 40 -3.91 9.62 -10.27
CA LEU A 40 -3.90 10.93 -9.61
C LEU A 40 -3.27 12.03 -10.48
N LEU A 41 -2.18 11.72 -11.19
CA LEU A 41 -1.54 12.68 -12.08
C LEU A 41 -2.44 13.05 -13.26
N LEU A 42 -3.19 12.08 -13.81
CA LEU A 42 -4.20 12.35 -14.83
C LEU A 42 -5.31 13.25 -14.27
N LEU A 43 -5.84 12.95 -13.09
CA LEU A 43 -6.85 13.81 -12.45
C LEU A 43 -6.34 15.25 -12.25
N VAL A 44 -5.12 15.42 -11.75
CA VAL A 44 -4.50 16.73 -11.56
C VAL A 44 -4.25 17.45 -12.89
N SER A 45 -3.98 16.72 -13.99
CA SER A 45 -3.83 17.35 -15.30
C SER A 45 -5.16 17.95 -15.79
N GLN A 46 -6.28 17.28 -15.54
CA GLN A 46 -7.62 17.77 -15.95
C GLN A 46 -8.02 19.06 -15.22
N VAL A 47 -7.58 19.25 -13.97
CA VAL A 47 -7.81 20.50 -13.22
C VAL A 47 -7.22 21.71 -13.96
N ARG A 48 -6.10 21.54 -14.68
CA ARG A 48 -5.48 22.61 -15.46
C ARG A 48 -6.23 22.94 -16.74
N GLU A 49 -6.93 21.96 -17.32
CA GLU A 49 -7.68 22.09 -18.57
C GLU A 49 -9.04 22.78 -18.36
N GLY A 50 -9.51 22.85 -17.12
CA GLY A 50 -10.70 23.61 -16.72
C GLY A 50 -11.87 22.72 -16.30
N ARG A 51 -12.99 23.36 -15.95
CA ARG A 51 -14.13 22.68 -15.33
C ARG A 51 -14.77 21.60 -16.22
N GLY A 52 -14.82 21.81 -17.54
CA GLY A 52 -15.38 20.83 -18.47
C GLY A 52 -14.60 19.52 -18.48
N ALA A 53 -13.30 19.58 -18.79
CA ALA A 53 -12.42 18.42 -18.80
C ALA A 53 -12.36 17.69 -17.45
N PHE A 54 -12.39 18.44 -16.34
CA PHE A 54 -12.47 17.84 -15.01
C PHE A 54 -13.78 17.05 -14.79
N ASN A 55 -14.93 17.62 -15.16
CA ASN A 55 -16.22 16.94 -15.03
C ASN A 55 -16.30 15.70 -15.94
N ASP A 56 -15.84 15.81 -17.19
CA ASP A 56 -15.80 14.66 -18.11
C ASP A 56 -14.95 13.51 -17.53
N HIS A 57 -13.87 13.84 -16.82
CA HIS A 57 -13.05 12.86 -16.13
C HIS A 57 -13.74 12.27 -14.89
N LEU A 58 -14.51 13.05 -14.15
CA LEU A 58 -15.32 12.52 -13.04
C LEU A 58 -16.37 11.53 -13.56
N ASP A 59 -17.06 11.86 -14.65
CA ASP A 59 -18.04 10.97 -15.29
C ASP A 59 -17.38 9.64 -15.73
N LEU A 60 -16.13 9.68 -16.21
CA LEU A 60 -15.36 8.47 -16.50
C LEU A 60 -15.13 7.61 -15.25
N LEU A 61 -14.84 8.24 -14.10
CA LEU A 61 -14.61 7.56 -12.83
C LEU A 61 -15.89 6.96 -12.22
N GLU A 62 -17.07 7.39 -12.65
CA GLU A 62 -18.34 6.77 -12.27
C GLU A 62 -18.54 5.38 -12.89
N ASN A 63 -17.76 5.02 -13.91
CA ASN A 63 -17.82 3.69 -14.51
C ASN A 63 -17.44 2.60 -13.47
N PRO A 64 -18.26 1.53 -13.29
CA PRO A 64 -18.01 0.47 -12.31
C PRO A 64 -16.64 -0.20 -12.41
N LEU A 65 -16.03 -0.21 -13.60
CA LEU A 65 -14.67 -0.70 -13.78
C LEU A 65 -13.65 0.07 -12.93
N PHE A 66 -13.77 1.40 -12.85
CA PHE A 66 -12.87 2.20 -12.04
C PHE A 66 -13.09 1.96 -10.55
N TRP A 67 -14.31 1.68 -10.10
CA TRP A 67 -14.57 1.30 -8.71
C TRP A 67 -13.85 -0.01 -8.34
N ILE A 68 -13.90 -1.01 -9.24
CA ILE A 68 -13.17 -2.27 -9.05
C ILE A 68 -11.66 -2.00 -9.01
N ILE A 69 -11.13 -1.20 -9.94
CA ILE A 69 -9.70 -0.85 -9.98
C ILE A 69 -9.29 -0.17 -8.66
N HIS A 70 -10.05 0.81 -8.18
CA HIS A 70 -9.75 1.53 -6.94
C HIS A 70 -9.84 0.61 -5.72
N ALA A 71 -10.83 -0.29 -5.68
CA ALA A 71 -10.96 -1.28 -4.61
C ALA A 71 -9.76 -2.26 -4.58
N VAL A 72 -9.30 -2.73 -5.73
CA VAL A 72 -8.11 -3.60 -5.83
C VAL A 72 -6.85 -2.85 -5.38
N ILE A 73 -6.66 -1.62 -5.85
CA ILE A 73 -5.55 -0.76 -5.44
C ILE A 73 -5.57 -0.54 -3.93
N LEU A 74 -6.74 -0.23 -3.36
CA LEU A 74 -6.92 -0.06 -1.92
C LEU A 74 -6.55 -1.34 -1.17
N GLY A 75 -6.97 -2.51 -1.65
CA GLY A 75 -6.57 -3.80 -1.08
C GLY A 75 -5.05 -4.00 -1.06
N PHE A 76 -4.37 -3.68 -2.16
CA PHE A 76 -2.90 -3.71 -2.20
C PHE A 76 -2.24 -2.67 -1.30
N ALA A 77 -2.80 -1.46 -1.17
CA ALA A 77 -2.30 -0.43 -0.28
C ALA A 77 -2.43 -0.85 1.20
N GLN A 78 -3.51 -1.54 1.58
CA GLN A 78 -3.69 -2.12 2.92
C GLN A 78 -2.69 -3.26 3.19
N LEU A 79 -2.50 -4.16 2.21
CA LEU A 79 -1.47 -5.20 2.29
C LEU A 79 -0.07 -4.57 2.47
N HIS A 80 0.25 -3.56 1.66
CA HIS A 80 1.52 -2.82 1.72
C HIS A 80 1.72 -2.21 3.10
N THR A 81 0.75 -1.42 3.58
CA THR A 81 0.79 -0.76 4.89
C THR A 81 1.01 -1.76 6.01
N SER A 82 0.23 -2.84 6.04
CA SER A 82 0.30 -3.83 7.11
C SER A 82 1.61 -4.63 7.13
N THR A 83 2.19 -4.92 5.97
CA THR A 83 3.47 -5.63 5.87
C THR A 83 4.64 -4.69 6.17
N TRP A 84 4.55 -3.42 5.77
CA TRP A 84 5.53 -2.38 6.09
C TRP A 84 5.59 -2.11 7.60
N PHE A 85 4.44 -1.92 8.27
CA PHE A 85 4.41 -1.74 9.74
C PHE A 85 5.05 -2.89 10.50
N ARG A 86 4.94 -4.13 10.02
CA ARG A 86 5.61 -5.29 10.65
C ARG A 86 7.10 -5.41 10.31
N ALA A 87 7.53 -4.83 9.20
CA ALA A 87 8.90 -4.90 8.72
C ALA A 87 9.78 -3.81 9.36
N VAL A 88 9.27 -2.58 9.44
CA VAL A 88 10.04 -1.41 9.91
C VAL A 88 10.61 -1.57 11.32
N PRO A 89 9.88 -2.07 12.33
CA PRO A 89 10.44 -2.30 13.65
C PRO A 89 11.63 -3.22 13.71
N LYS A 90 11.74 -4.15 12.76
CA LYS A 90 12.84 -5.12 12.73
C LYS A 90 14.15 -4.49 12.28
N SER A 91 14.10 -3.36 11.56
CA SER A 91 15.29 -2.63 11.12
C SER A 91 15.68 -1.48 12.04
N MET A 92 14.82 -1.12 13.01
CA MET A 92 15.05 0.00 13.92
C MET A 92 15.46 -0.47 15.31
N ARG A 93 16.41 0.25 15.95
CA ARG A 93 16.81 0.03 17.34
C ARG A 93 16.42 1.23 18.21
N VAL A 94 15.12 1.49 18.28
CA VAL A 94 14.58 2.62 19.04
C VAL A 94 14.72 2.37 20.54
N LYS A 95 15.26 3.36 21.28
CA LYS A 95 15.32 3.36 22.74
C LYS A 95 14.63 4.60 23.28
N LEU A 96 13.84 4.45 24.33
CA LEU A 96 13.16 5.53 25.05
C LEU A 96 13.50 5.42 26.54
N GLY A 97 14.00 6.50 27.15
CA GLY A 97 14.44 6.48 28.56
C GLY A 97 15.51 5.42 28.86
N GLY A 98 16.39 5.15 27.89
CA GLY A 98 17.44 4.11 28.01
C GLY A 98 16.98 2.67 27.78
N ARG A 99 15.67 2.41 27.67
CA ARG A 99 15.10 1.07 27.42
C ARG A 99 14.73 0.88 25.95
N ALA A 100 14.92 -0.32 25.42
CA ALA A 100 14.48 -0.64 24.06
C ALA A 100 12.94 -0.59 23.98
N VAL A 101 12.42 0.01 22.92
CA VAL A 101 10.98 0.04 22.66
C VAL A 101 10.56 -1.31 22.05
N PRO A 102 9.55 -1.99 22.60
CA PRO A 102 9.04 -3.23 22.02
C PRO A 102 8.51 -3.01 20.59
N PRO A 103 8.82 -3.90 19.63
CA PRO A 103 8.30 -3.81 18.26
C PRO A 103 6.78 -3.68 18.19
N GLU A 104 6.07 -4.36 19.08
CA GLU A 104 4.61 -4.37 19.17
C GLU A 104 4.05 -2.98 19.51
N ALA A 105 4.71 -2.27 20.42
CA ALA A 105 4.34 -0.91 20.79
C ALA A 105 4.52 0.04 19.59
N MET A 106 5.58 -0.14 18.80
CA MET A 106 5.78 0.67 17.59
C MET A 106 4.75 0.35 16.50
N ILE A 107 4.43 -0.92 16.28
CA ILE A 107 3.38 -1.33 15.33
C ILE A 107 2.04 -0.73 15.73
N PHE A 108 1.68 -0.81 17.01
CA PHE A 108 0.46 -0.21 17.53
C PHE A 108 0.42 1.30 17.29
N GLY A 109 1.50 2.01 17.61
CA GLY A 109 1.61 3.45 17.37
C GLY A 109 1.47 3.81 15.88
N MET A 110 2.06 3.03 14.98
CA MET A 110 1.91 3.21 13.54
C MET A 110 0.46 3.06 13.07
N TYR A 111 -0.26 2.03 13.55
CA TYR A 111 -1.67 1.86 13.24
C TYR A 111 -2.54 2.96 13.85
N ALA A 112 -2.27 3.38 15.09
CA ALA A 112 -2.98 4.48 15.72
C ALA A 112 -2.82 5.78 14.94
N LEU A 113 -1.59 6.10 14.50
CA LEU A 113 -1.33 7.26 13.65
C LEU A 113 -2.01 7.14 12.29
N TRP A 114 -1.97 5.96 11.67
CA TRP A 114 -2.61 5.71 10.38
C TRP A 114 -4.13 5.87 10.44
N VAL A 115 -4.79 5.32 11.46
CA VAL A 115 -6.24 5.50 11.69
C VAL A 115 -6.54 6.97 11.98
N GLY A 116 -5.77 7.61 12.86
CA GLY A 116 -5.95 9.02 13.21
C GLY A 116 -5.84 9.94 11.99
N ALA A 117 -4.80 9.78 11.16
CA ALA A 117 -4.63 10.53 9.93
C ALA A 117 -5.79 10.28 8.94
N SER A 118 -6.23 9.03 8.80
CA SER A 118 -7.37 8.69 7.93
C SER A 118 -8.67 9.36 8.40
N LEU A 119 -8.92 9.41 9.71
CA LEU A 119 -10.09 10.09 10.29
C LEU A 119 -10.02 11.60 10.09
N VAL A 120 -8.85 12.21 10.24
CA VAL A 120 -8.65 13.65 9.98
C VAL A 120 -8.95 13.98 8.51
N VAL A 121 -8.42 13.19 7.58
CA VAL A 121 -8.70 13.35 6.15
C VAL A 121 -10.20 13.19 5.88
N LEU A 122 -10.82 12.13 6.39
CA LEU A 122 -12.26 11.90 6.23
C LEU A 122 -13.08 13.07 6.77
N ALA A 123 -12.76 13.57 7.98
CA ALA A 123 -13.44 14.71 8.56
C ALA A 123 -13.29 15.98 7.70
N ALA A 124 -12.09 16.23 7.15
CA ALA A 124 -11.85 17.37 6.28
C ALA A 124 -12.68 17.36 4.99
N PHE A 125 -13.06 16.18 4.50
CA PHE A 125 -13.95 16.01 3.33
C PHE A 125 -15.44 16.01 3.69
N LEU A 126 -15.82 15.63 4.92
CA LEU A 126 -17.21 15.61 5.37
C LEU A 126 -17.69 16.96 5.92
N VAL A 127 -16.77 17.82 6.36
CA VAL A 127 -17.10 19.21 6.67
C VAL A 127 -17.30 19.92 5.35
N GLU A 128 -18.56 20.21 5.00
CA GLU A 128 -18.88 21.01 3.83
C GLU A 128 -18.20 22.39 3.96
N TRP A 129 -17.45 22.77 2.92
CA TRP A 129 -16.78 24.06 2.79
C TRP A 129 -17.62 25.03 1.95
#